data_AF-S5K1H9-F1
#
_entry.id   AF-S5K1H9-F1
#
_cell.length_a   1.000
_cell.length_b   1.000
_cell.length_c   1.000
_cell.angle_alpha   90.00
_cell.angle_beta   90.00
_cell.angle_gamma   90.00
#
_symmetry.space_group_name_H-M   'P 1'
#
loop_
_entity.id
_entity.type
_entity.pdbx_description
1 polymer ?
#
loop_
_entity_poly.entity_id
_entity_poly.type
_entity_poly.pdbx_seq_one_letter_code
_entity_poly.pdbx_strand_id
1 'polypeptide(L)'
;MWGYIHLISWVAIVVLTVTALLIYSKSTKSFTMLQMINRVFYILVILSGIMMVKYSIEQSWILAIFKILMGIIVIGVVEMLLSYRKQQKPTGMFLMIFVIVVVITISLGFYLSGGYPLFN
;
A
#
# COMPACT_ATOMS: atom_id res chain seq x y z
N MET A 1 4.54 -14.09 -12.50
CA MET A 1 3.63 -13.04 -13.03
C MET A 1 2.93 -12.24 -11.94
N TRP A 2 2.21 -12.88 -11.01
CA TRP A 2 1.45 -12.21 -9.94
C TRP A 2 2.28 -11.31 -9.01
N GLY A 3 3.54 -11.67 -8.71
CA GLY A 3 4.44 -10.86 -7.88
C GLY A 3 4.77 -9.49 -8.48
N TYR A 4 4.98 -9.41 -9.80
CA TYR A 4 5.23 -8.14 -10.47
C TYR A 4 4.00 -7.23 -10.41
N ILE A 5 2.80 -7.77 -10.66
CA ILE A 5 1.54 -7.03 -10.57
C ILE A 5 1.33 -6.51 -9.14
N HIS A 6 1.60 -7.35 -8.13
CA HIS A 6 1.48 -6.97 -6.73
C HIS A 6 2.44 -5.83 -6.37
N LEU A 7 3.73 -5.95 -6.72
CA LEU A 7 4.73 -4.92 -6.46
C LEU A 7 4.43 -3.61 -7.19
N ILE A 8 4.09 -3.67 -8.49
CA ILE A 8 3.73 -2.48 -9.26
C ILE A 8 2.50 -1.79 -8.67
N SER A 9 1.51 -2.56 -8.22
CA SER A 9 0.31 -1.99 -7.58
C SER A 9 0.62 -1.33 -6.24
N TRP A 10 1.52 -1.90 -5.44
CA TRP A 10 2.03 -1.26 -4.21
C TRP A 10 2.74 0.05 -4.50
N VAL A 11 3.65 0.06 -5.47
CA VAL A 11 4.37 1.26 -5.89
C VAL A 11 3.38 2.32 -6.39
N ALA A 12 2.38 1.92 -7.18
CA ALA A 12 1.33 2.82 -7.66
C ALA A 12 0.55 3.46 -6.50
N ILE A 13 0.18 2.69 -5.46
CA ILE A 13 -0.51 3.23 -4.29
C ILE A 13 0.33 4.30 -3.60
N VAL A 14 1.62 4.01 -3.37
CA VAL A 14 2.52 4.96 -2.71
C VAL A 14 2.66 6.25 -3.53
N VAL A 15 2.92 6.13 -4.83
CA VAL A 15 3.08 7.28 -5.73
C VAL A 15 1.79 8.09 -5.83
N LEU A 16 0.63 7.45 -5.99
CA LEU A 16 -0.67 8.12 -6.05
C LEU A 16 -0.99 8.83 -4.74
N THR A 17 -0.64 8.24 -3.60
CA THR A 17 -0.86 8.84 -2.28
C THR A 17 0.00 10.10 -2.11
N VAL A 18 1.29 10.03 -2.43
CA VAL A 18 2.20 11.17 -2.34
C VAL A 18 1.80 12.29 -3.30
N THR A 19 1.51 11.95 -4.56
CA THR A 19 1.07 12.94 -5.56
C THR A 19 -0.26 13.59 -5.19
N ALA A 20 -1.21 12.84 -4.63
CA ALA A 20 -2.45 13.40 -4.11
C ALA A 20 -2.17 14.44 -3.01
N LEU A 21 -1.32 14.12 -2.03
CA LEU A 21 -0.98 15.03 -0.93
C LEU A 21 -0.31 16.32 -1.43
N LEU A 22 0.57 16.24 -2.42
CA LEU A 22 1.23 17.40 -3.02
C LEU A 22 0.26 18.28 -3.81
N ILE A 23 -0.66 17.67 -4.56
CA ILE A 23 -1.63 18.37 -5.41
C ILE A 23 -2.79 18.96 -4.61
N TYR A 24 -3.04 18.47 -3.39
CA TYR A 24 -4.12 18.96 -2.53
C TYR A 24 -4.12 20.49 -2.38
N SER A 25 -2.94 21.12 -2.23
CA SER A 25 -2.81 22.57 -2.10
C SER A 25 -3.16 23.34 -3.38
N LYS A 26 -3.15 22.69 -4.54
CA LYS A 26 -3.36 23.30 -5.86
C LYS A 26 -4.78 23.05 -6.40
N SER A 27 -5.33 21.85 -6.19
CA SER A 27 -6.63 21.46 -6.75
C SER A 27 -7.28 20.33 -5.95
N THR A 28 -8.44 20.64 -5.35
CA THR A 28 -9.27 19.66 -4.63
C THR A 28 -9.94 18.64 -5.55
N LYS A 29 -10.21 19.02 -6.81
CA LYS A 29 -10.75 18.12 -7.84
C LYS A 29 -9.73 17.04 -8.21
N SER A 30 -8.49 17.44 -8.50
CA SER A 30 -7.41 16.53 -8.85
C SER A 30 -7.03 15.62 -7.68
N PHE A 31 -7.05 16.14 -6.45
CA PHE A 31 -6.90 15.33 -5.23
C PHE A 31 -7.94 14.20 -5.15
N THR A 32 -9.22 14.54 -5.34
CA THR A 32 -10.32 13.57 -5.26
C THR A 32 -10.20 12.52 -6.36
N MET A 33 -9.78 12.91 -7.57
CA MET A 33 -9.53 11.96 -8.66
C MET A 33 -8.43 10.96 -8.31
N LEU A 34 -7.29 11.42 -7.78
CA LEU A 34 -6.20 10.54 -7.36
C LEU A 34 -6.63 9.62 -6.20
N GLN A 35 -7.40 10.13 -5.25
CA GLN A 35 -7.98 9.31 -4.17
C GLN A 35 -8.88 8.19 -4.72
N MET A 36 -9.72 8.49 -5.72
CA MET A 36 -10.57 7.49 -6.35
C MET A 36 -9.76 6.44 -7.11
N ILE A 37 -8.71 6.84 -7.83
CA ILE A 37 -7.82 5.91 -8.53
C ILE A 37 -7.11 4.99 -7.54
N ASN A 38 -6.67 5.51 -6.40
CA ASN A 38 -6.01 4.71 -5.36
C ASN A 38 -6.85 3.52 -4.91
N ARG A 39 -8.18 3.70 -4.82
CA ARG A 39 -9.11 2.63 -4.46
C ARG A 39 -9.15 1.49 -5.47
N VAL A 40 -8.97 1.78 -6.76
CA VAL A 40 -8.87 0.74 -7.79
C VAL A 40 -7.61 -0.10 -7.58
N PHE A 41 -6.48 0.53 -7.26
CA PHE A 41 -5.23 -0.18 -6.96
C PHE A 41 -5.30 -1.00 -5.67
N TYR A 42 -6.07 -0.58 -4.66
CA TYR A 42 -6.30 -1.40 -3.46
C TYR A 42 -6.92 -2.76 -3.82
N ILE A 43 -7.91 -2.76 -4.72
CA ILE A 43 -8.56 -4.00 -5.17
C ILE A 43 -7.55 -4.89 -5.90
N LEU A 44 -6.71 -4.31 -6.77
CA LEU A 44 -5.66 -5.06 -7.48
C LEU A 44 -4.62 -5.66 -6.52
N VAL A 45 -4.20 -4.93 -5.49
CA VAL A 45 -3.28 -5.43 -4.44
C VAL A 45 -3.91 -6.57 -3.65
N ILE A 46 -5.18 -6.46 -3.27
CA ILE A 46 -5.89 -7.51 -2.52
C ILE A 46 -6.02 -8.77 -3.38
N LEU A 47 -6.49 -8.64 -4.62
CA LEU A 47 -6.67 -9.79 -5.53
C LEU A 47 -5.35 -10.49 -5.83
N SER A 48 -4.30 -9.73 -6.15
CA SER A 48 -2.97 -10.29 -6.39
C SER A 48 -2.38 -10.91 -5.11
N GLY A 49 -2.63 -10.33 -3.94
CA GLY A 49 -2.22 -10.85 -2.64
C GLY A 49 -2.86 -12.19 -2.32
N ILE A 50 -4.18 -12.32 -2.48
CA ILE A 50 -4.92 -13.59 -2.23
C ILE A 50 -4.37 -14.71 -3.11
N MET A 51 -4.03 -14.41 -4.38
CA MET A 51 -3.44 -15.40 -5.29
C MET A 51 -2.03 -15.81 -4.87
N MET A 52 -1.25 -14.91 -4.25
CA MET A 52 0.10 -15.22 -3.73
C MET A 52 0.10 -15.95 -2.39
N VAL A 53 -0.94 -15.78 -1.57
CA VAL A 53 -1.05 -16.42 -0.25
C VAL A 53 -1.05 -17.95 -0.37
N LYS A 54 -1.63 -18.51 -1.44
CA LYS A 54 -1.62 -19.96 -1.69
C LYS A 54 -0.20 -20.55 -1.71
N TYR A 55 0.76 -19.81 -2.26
CA TYR A 55 2.17 -20.21 -2.32
C TYR A 55 2.92 -19.95 -1.00
N SER A 56 2.48 -18.95 -0.22
CA SER A 56 3.14 -18.60 1.06
C SER A 56 2.73 -19.53 2.21
N ILE A 57 1.53 -20.11 2.13
CA ILE A 57 0.99 -21.09 3.09
C ILE A 57 1.88 -22.34 3.18
N GLU A 58 2.50 -22.76 2.07
CA GLU A 58 3.38 -23.94 2.03
C GLU A 58 4.70 -23.74 2.79
N GLN A 59 5.16 -22.48 2.95
CA GLN A 59 6.40 -22.18 3.69
C GLN A 59 6.14 -21.88 5.17
N SER A 60 5.17 -21.01 5.49
CA SER A 60 4.74 -20.81 6.88
C SER A 60 3.40 -20.08 6.97
N TRP A 61 2.48 -20.66 7.73
CA TRP A 61 1.15 -20.09 7.99
C TRP A 61 1.20 -18.74 8.71
N ILE A 62 2.07 -18.62 9.73
CA ILE A 62 2.18 -17.40 10.56
C ILE A 62 2.61 -16.19 9.72
N LEU A 63 3.60 -16.34 8.84
CA LEU A 63 4.12 -15.22 8.06
C LEU A 63 3.14 -14.80 6.96
N ALA A 64 2.42 -15.76 6.37
CA ALA A 64 1.38 -15.48 5.39
C ALA A 64 0.25 -14.61 6.00
N ILE A 65 -0.25 -14.98 7.18
CA ILE A 65 -1.29 -14.22 7.90
C ILE A 65 -0.78 -12.82 8.25
N PHE A 66 0.44 -12.72 8.77
CA PHE A 66 1.02 -11.43 9.15
C PHE A 66 1.19 -10.48 7.95
N LYS A 67 1.59 -11.01 6.78
CA LYS A 67 1.72 -10.23 5.54
C LYS A 67 0.38 -9.69 5.04
N ILE A 68 -0.68 -10.49 5.11
CA ILE A 68 -2.05 -10.05 4.77
C ILE A 68 -2.49 -8.94 5.73
N LEU A 69 -2.28 -9.14 7.03
CA LEU A 69 -2.68 -8.18 8.06
C LEU A 69 -1.97 -6.83 7.88
N MET A 70 -0.66 -6.86 7.61
CA MET A 70 0.11 -5.66 7.25
C MET A 70 -0.44 -4.97 6.00
N GLY A 71 -0.77 -5.73 4.95
CA GLY A 71 -1.34 -5.16 3.72
C GLY A 71 -2.66 -4.40 3.97
N ILE A 72 -3.55 -4.99 4.79
CA ILE A 72 -4.82 -4.36 5.17
C ILE A 72 -4.58 -3.10 6.00
N ILE A 73 -3.65 -3.17 6.96
CA ILE A 73 -3.29 -2.00 7.79
C ILE A 73 -2.83 -0.84 6.90
N VAL A 74 -1.94 -1.10 5.93
CA VAL A 74 -1.44 -0.02 5.06
C VAL A 74 -2.57 0.63 4.28
N ILE A 75 -3.47 -0.16 3.68
CA ILE A 75 -4.63 0.36 2.94
C ILE A 75 -5.49 1.25 3.86
N GLY A 76 -5.72 0.80 5.11
CA GLY A 76 -6.42 1.59 6.12
C GLY A 76 -5.73 2.91 6.44
N VAL A 77 -4.40 2.89 6.64
CA VAL A 77 -3.60 4.10 6.89
C VAL A 77 -3.66 5.07 5.70
N VAL A 78 -3.55 4.57 4.48
CA VAL A 78 -3.63 5.40 3.27
C VAL A 78 -5.00 6.09 3.17
N GLU A 79 -6.08 5.34 3.36
CA GLU A 79 -7.44 5.89 3.29
C GLU A 79 -7.69 6.92 4.40
N MET A 80 -7.23 6.65 5.63
CA MET A 80 -7.30 7.60 6.74
C MET A 80 -6.52 8.87 6.41
N LEU A 81 -5.31 8.75 5.87
CA LEU A 81 -4.46 9.89 5.50
C LEU A 81 -5.14 10.79 4.47
N LEU A 82 -5.67 10.20 3.38
CA LEU A 82 -6.37 10.95 2.34
C LEU A 82 -7.68 11.56 2.84
N SER A 83 -8.46 10.83 3.65
CA SER A 83 -9.71 11.33 4.23
C SER A 83 -9.49 12.49 5.21
N TYR A 84 -8.49 12.40 6.09
CA TYR A 84 -8.12 13.47 7.01
C TYR A 84 -7.63 14.71 6.26
N ARG A 85 -6.86 14.51 5.18
CA ARG A 85 -6.43 15.62 4.32
C ARG A 85 -7.62 16.32 3.67
N LYS A 86 -8.59 15.56 3.17
CA LYS A 86 -9.83 16.10 2.60
C LYS A 86 -10.60 16.97 3.60
N GLN A 87 -10.58 16.59 4.88
CA GLN A 87 -11.22 17.31 5.98
C GLN A 87 -10.39 18.49 6.53
N GLN A 88 -9.28 18.87 5.88
CA GLN A 88 -8.35 19.91 6.34
C GLN A 88 -7.78 19.69 7.75
N LYS A 89 -7.82 18.46 8.26
CA LYS A 89 -7.25 18.13 9.56
C LYS A 89 -5.73 18.01 9.50
N PRO A 90 -5.02 18.28 10.61
CA PRO A 90 -3.58 18.08 10.67
C PRO A 90 -3.25 16.63 10.34
N THR A 91 -2.48 16.45 9.27
CA THR A 91 -2.16 15.15 8.68
C THR A 91 -0.74 14.69 9.00
N GLY A 92 0.01 15.48 9.79
CA GLY A 92 1.42 15.20 10.13
C GLY A 92 1.62 13.84 10.80
N MET A 93 0.77 13.48 11.76
CA MET A 93 0.83 12.18 12.44
C MET A 93 0.55 11.02 11.49
N PHE A 94 -0.48 11.12 10.65
CA PHE A 94 -0.81 10.08 9.67
C PHE A 94 0.24 9.95 8.56
N LEU A 95 0.91 11.05 8.18
CA LEU A 95 2.04 11.02 7.25
C LEU A 95 3.22 10.26 7.84
N MET A 96 3.55 10.52 9.11
CA MET A 96 4.61 9.79 9.82
C MET A 96 4.28 8.29 9.92
N ILE A 97 3.05 7.95 10.30
CA ILE A 97 2.57 6.56 10.35
C ILE A 97 2.63 5.93 8.95
N PHE A 98 2.22 6.64 7.90
CA PHE A 98 2.28 6.14 6.52
C PHE A 98 3.71 5.80 6.10
N VAL A 99 4.68 6.68 6.34
CA VAL A 99 6.09 6.42 6.03
C VAL A 99 6.60 5.19 6.79
N ILE A 100 6.32 5.11 8.09
CA ILE A 100 6.74 3.96 8.93
C ILE A 100 6.12 2.66 8.40
N VAL A 101 4.83 2.66 8.13
CA VAL A 101 4.09 1.47 7.67
C VAL A 101 4.54 1.03 6.28
N VAL A 102 4.81 1.97 5.35
CA VAL A 102 5.36 1.65 4.03
C VAL A 102 6.75 1.03 4.15
N VAL A 103 7.63 1.59 4.98
CA VAL A 103 8.97 1.04 5.21
C VAL A 103 8.88 -0.38 5.78
N ILE A 104 8.07 -0.59 6.81
CA ILE A 104 7.88 -1.93 7.41
C ILE A 104 7.33 -2.92 6.38
N THR A 105 6.36 -2.51 5.56
CA THR A 105 5.73 -3.38 4.55
C THR A 105 6.71 -3.77 3.45
N ILE A 106 7.56 -2.83 3.01
CA ILE A 106 8.63 -3.11 2.04
C ILE A 106 9.67 -4.04 2.68
N SER A 107 10.17 -3.74 3.89
CA SER A 107 11.15 -4.57 4.59
C SER A 107 10.65 -6.00 4.84
N LEU A 108 9.40 -6.16 5.29
CA LEU A 108 8.77 -7.48 5.44
C LEU A 108 8.59 -8.18 4.09
N GLY A 109 8.23 -7.44 3.04
CA GLY A 109 8.12 -7.96 1.67
C GLY A 109 9.44 -8.54 1.17
N PHE A 110 10.55 -7.81 1.35
CA PHE A 110 11.90 -8.26 1.00
C PHE A 110 12.37 -9.44 1.85
N TYR A 111 12.13 -9.41 3.17
CA TYR A 111 12.50 -10.50 4.08
C TYR A 111 11.76 -11.80 3.76
N LEU A 112 10.43 -11.73 3.52
CA LEU A 112 9.65 -12.92 3.19
C LEU A 112 9.95 -13.48 1.80
N SER A 113 10.24 -12.60 0.84
CA SER A 113 10.44 -13.01 -0.56
C SER A 113 11.89 -13.40 -0.85
N GLY A 114 12.80 -13.34 0.13
CA GLY A 114 14.22 -13.63 -0.06
C GLY A 114 14.91 -12.74 -1.10
N GLY A 115 14.33 -11.57 -1.41
CA GLY A 115 14.79 -10.70 -2.50
C GLY A 115 14.08 -10.90 -3.85
N TYR A 116 13.24 -11.92 -4.03
CA TYR A 116 12.54 -12.14 -5.30
C TYR A 116 11.48 -11.05 -5.55
N PRO A 117 11.36 -10.47 -6.76
CA PRO A 117 12.05 -10.82 -8.01
C PRO A 117 13.32 -9.99 -8.31
N LEU A 118 13.83 -9.20 -7.37
CA LEU A 118 14.95 -8.27 -7.61
C LEU A 118 16.33 -8.91 -7.39
N PHE A 119 16.43 -9.90 -6.52
CA PHE A 119 17.64 -10.67 -6.27
C PHE A 119 17.25 -12.17 -6.29
N ASN A 120 18.03 -12.92 -7.06
CA ASN A 120 17.85 -14.35 -7.37
C ASN A 120 18.85 -15.16 -6.55
#